data_AF-A0A924V672-F1
#
_entry.id   AF-A0A924V672-F1
#
_cell.length_a   1.000
_cell.length_b   1.000
_cell.length_c   1.000
_cell.angle_alpha   90.00
_cell.angle_beta   90.00
_cell.angle_gamma   90.00
#
_symmetry.space_group_name_H-M   'P 1'
#
loop_
_entity.id
_entity.type
_entity.pdbx_description
1 polymer ?
#
loop_
_entity_poly.entity_id
_entity_poly.type
_entity_poly.pdbx_seq_one_letter_code
_entity_poly.pdbx_strand_id
1 'polypeptide(L)'
;MENYFLRIVFALTFLGALQASAWTNSQDAGLLLGASQIKEITFEKTSSALTQTYKDELRSAVQEAQRAGQIAEVKILAWSDKEYPSTSGKQSREDVKLAKKRLSDVKSFLKGLRVSDVATYNMTERPNALQKLFHTQTEKVKKTTEMAGAAPTADQTGLFDNEAQASKSIVMIFMKK
;
A
#
# COMPACT_ATOMS: atom_id res chain seq x y z
N MET A 1 64.34 -21.48 -5.77
CA MET A 1 63.89 -20.66 -6.90
C MET A 1 62.39 -20.86 -7.01
N GLU A 2 61.59 -19.98 -6.41
CA GLU A 2 60.96 -18.84 -7.11
C GLU A 2 59.87 -19.32 -8.08
N ASN A 3 58.62 -18.86 -8.12
CA ASN A 3 57.97 -17.69 -7.56
C ASN A 3 56.44 -17.93 -7.48
N TYR A 4 55.82 -17.17 -6.58
CA TYR A 4 54.39 -16.90 -6.44
C TYR A 4 53.69 -16.60 -7.79
N PHE A 5 52.38 -16.86 -7.89
CA PHE A 5 51.37 -15.83 -8.19
C PHE A 5 49.94 -16.40 -8.19
N LEU A 6 49.23 -16.07 -7.10
CA LEU A 6 47.81 -15.68 -7.06
C LEU A 6 46.89 -16.23 -8.16
N ARG A 7 46.03 -17.20 -7.81
CA ARG A 7 44.70 -17.32 -8.43
C ARG A 7 43.64 -17.07 -7.37
N ILE A 8 43.00 -15.92 -7.58
CA ILE A 8 42.02 -15.25 -6.75
C ILE A 8 40.84 -16.17 -6.48
N VAL A 9 40.59 -16.45 -5.20
CA VAL A 9 39.32 -16.99 -4.71
C VAL A 9 38.28 -15.90 -4.91
N PHE A 10 37.39 -16.05 -5.89
CA PHE A 10 36.17 -15.25 -5.97
C PHE A 10 35.28 -15.67 -4.80
N ALA A 11 35.43 -14.97 -3.67
CA ALA A 11 34.45 -15.00 -2.62
C ALA A 11 33.15 -14.42 -3.20
N LEU A 12 32.18 -15.29 -3.45
CA LEU A 12 30.80 -14.92 -3.71
C LEU A 12 30.23 -14.31 -2.42
N THR A 13 30.60 -13.06 -2.12
CA THR A 13 29.90 -12.27 -1.13
C THR A 13 28.51 -12.02 -1.67
N PHE A 14 27.57 -12.81 -1.16
CA PHE A 14 26.15 -12.54 -1.16
C PHE A 14 25.99 -11.11 -0.60
N LEU A 15 25.92 -10.11 -1.49
CA LEU A 15 25.34 -8.83 -1.16
C LEU A 15 23.86 -9.11 -0.92
N GLY A 16 23.54 -9.52 0.30
CA GLY A 16 22.22 -9.32 0.85
C GLY A 16 21.99 -7.82 0.82
N ALA A 17 21.40 -7.33 -0.26
CA ALA A 17 20.73 -6.05 -0.27
C ALA A 17 19.60 -6.18 0.76
N LEU A 18 19.94 -5.89 2.01
CA LEU A 18 19.00 -5.34 2.96
C LEU A 18 18.49 -4.07 2.28
N GLN A 19 17.42 -4.21 1.51
CA GLN A 19 16.60 -3.10 1.10
C GLN A 19 16.07 -2.51 2.40
N ALA A 20 16.82 -1.57 2.97
CA ALA A 20 16.30 -0.62 3.92
C ALA A 20 15.07 -0.03 3.24
N SER A 21 13.90 -0.47 3.69
CA SER A 21 12.64 0.00 3.17
C SER A 21 12.66 1.50 3.43
N ALA A 22 12.84 2.28 2.36
CA ALA A 22 12.61 3.70 2.43
C ALA A 22 11.27 3.87 3.13
N TRP A 23 11.26 4.59 4.25
CA TRP A 23 10.01 4.92 4.94
C TRP A 23 9.13 5.58 3.89
N THR A 24 8.11 4.86 3.42
CA THR A 24 7.24 5.39 2.39
C THR A 24 6.25 6.31 3.06
N ASN A 25 5.92 7.43 2.42
CA ASN A 25 4.86 8.33 2.88
C ASN A 25 3.53 7.57 3.10
N SER A 26 3.31 6.46 2.40
CA SER A 26 2.22 5.49 2.61
C SER A 26 2.15 4.93 4.05
N GLN A 27 3.30 4.66 4.66
CA GLN A 27 3.39 4.10 6.00
C GLN A 27 3.04 5.16 7.05
N ASP A 28 3.56 6.37 6.91
CA ASP A 28 3.20 7.48 7.79
C ASP A 28 1.72 7.86 7.65
N ALA A 29 1.20 7.88 6.41
CA ALA A 29 -0.20 8.12 6.12
C ALA A 29 -1.12 7.11 6.83
N GLY A 30 -0.83 5.82 6.70
CA GLY A 30 -1.64 4.79 7.33
C GLY A 30 -1.54 4.84 8.86
N LEU A 31 -0.38 5.19 9.43
CA LEU A 31 -0.21 5.36 10.88
C LEU A 31 -0.99 6.56 11.41
N LEU A 32 -0.98 7.69 10.67
CA LEU A 32 -1.81 8.87 10.96
C LEU A 32 -3.30 8.54 10.89
N LEU A 33 -3.67 7.69 9.93
CA LEU A 33 -5.00 7.10 9.81
C LEU A 33 -5.29 6.07 10.90
N GLY A 34 -4.33 5.71 11.77
CA GLY A 34 -4.53 4.76 12.87
C GLY A 34 -4.50 3.29 12.46
N ALA A 35 -3.97 2.96 11.28
CA ALA A 35 -3.67 1.58 10.91
C ALA A 35 -2.55 1.04 11.83
N SER A 36 -2.68 -0.21 12.24
CA SER A 36 -1.67 -0.90 13.06
C SER A 36 -0.57 -1.51 12.19
N GLN A 37 -0.91 -1.89 10.96
CA GLN A 37 0.05 -2.39 9.98
C GLN A 37 -0.30 -1.88 8.59
N ILE A 38 0.73 -1.65 7.77
CA ILE A 38 0.61 -1.14 6.41
C ILE A 38 1.52 -1.98 5.52
N LYS A 39 1.00 -2.42 4.38
CA LYS A 39 1.73 -3.15 3.35
C LYS A 39 1.51 -2.50 2.01
N GLU A 40 2.60 -2.25 1.30
CA GLU A 40 2.60 -1.71 -0.05
C GLU A 40 2.86 -2.84 -1.04
N ILE A 41 2.02 -2.93 -2.06
CA ILE A 41 2.09 -3.93 -3.11
C ILE A 41 2.37 -3.20 -4.41
N THR A 42 3.43 -3.59 -5.10
CA THR A 42 3.71 -3.11 -6.45
C THR A 42 3.26 -4.18 -7.45
N PHE A 43 2.48 -3.79 -8.43
CA PHE A 43 2.05 -4.64 -9.52
C PHE A 43 2.91 -4.42 -10.76
N GLU A 44 3.05 -5.48 -11.54
CA GLU A 44 3.52 -5.33 -12.92
C GLU A 44 2.54 -4.46 -13.71
N LYS A 45 3.08 -3.73 -14.70
CA LYS A 45 2.28 -2.89 -15.58
C LYS A 45 1.16 -3.69 -16.23
N THR A 46 -0.04 -3.14 -16.28
CA THR A 46 -1.30 -3.74 -16.78
C THR A 46 -1.76 -4.99 -16.03
N SER A 47 -1.07 -5.37 -14.96
CA SER A 47 -1.36 -6.56 -14.18
C SER A 47 -2.04 -6.22 -12.85
N SER A 48 -2.81 -7.18 -12.36
CA SER A 48 -3.36 -7.18 -11.01
C SER A 48 -2.93 -8.42 -10.21
N ALA A 49 -2.02 -9.22 -10.77
CA ALA A 49 -1.59 -10.46 -10.16
C ALA A 49 -0.74 -10.17 -8.92
N LEU A 50 -1.09 -10.81 -7.81
CA LEU A 50 -0.23 -10.85 -6.63
C LEU A 50 0.88 -11.87 -6.83
N THR A 51 2.13 -11.40 -6.75
CA THR A 51 3.30 -12.27 -6.71
C THR A 51 3.25 -13.15 -5.45
N GLN A 52 3.99 -14.26 -5.47
CA GLN A 52 4.05 -15.13 -4.29
C GLN A 52 4.62 -14.39 -3.08
N THR A 53 5.63 -13.53 -3.28
CA THR A 53 6.20 -12.65 -2.26
C THR A 53 5.13 -11.81 -1.56
N TYR A 54 4.29 -11.08 -2.31
CA TYR A 54 3.25 -10.26 -1.70
C TYR A 54 2.14 -11.08 -1.03
N LYS A 55 1.82 -12.27 -1.55
CA LYS A 55 0.91 -13.18 -0.86
C LYS A 55 1.46 -13.63 0.48
N ASP A 56 2.75 -13.94 0.55
CA ASP A 56 3.41 -14.37 1.77
C ASP A 56 3.50 -13.22 2.79
N GLU A 57 3.87 -12.01 2.35
CA GLU A 57 3.88 -10.83 3.19
C GLU A 57 2.50 -10.49 3.77
N LEU A 58 1.46 -10.51 2.94
CA LEU A 58 0.08 -10.29 3.40
C LEU A 58 -0.38 -11.38 4.37
N ARG A 59 0.00 -12.64 4.12
CA ARG A 59 -0.30 -13.74 5.03
C ARG A 59 0.35 -13.52 6.38
N SER A 60 1.64 -13.20 6.40
CA SER A 60 2.38 -12.92 7.63
C SER A 60 1.80 -11.73 8.39
N ALA A 61 1.44 -10.65 7.71
CA ALA A 61 0.81 -9.47 8.32
C ALA A 61 -0.54 -9.82 8.97
N VAL A 62 -1.41 -10.54 8.26
CA VAL A 62 -2.71 -10.97 8.81
C VAL A 62 -2.52 -11.90 10.01
N GLN A 63 -1.58 -12.85 9.94
CA GLN A 63 -1.30 -13.76 11.05
C GLN A 63 -0.71 -13.06 12.26
N GLU A 64 0.17 -12.07 12.06
CA GLU A 64 0.70 -11.25 13.14
C GLU A 64 -0.39 -10.41 13.79
N ALA A 65 -1.22 -9.74 12.99
CA ALA A 65 -2.37 -8.98 13.48
C ALA A 65 -3.34 -9.86 14.27
N GLN A 66 -3.70 -11.05 13.75
CA GLN A 66 -4.55 -12.02 14.46
C GLN A 66 -3.95 -12.52 15.77
N ARG A 67 -2.62 -12.65 15.86
CA ARG A 67 -1.92 -13.00 17.10
C ARG A 67 -1.89 -11.85 18.10
N ALA A 68 -1.78 -10.61 17.60
CA ALA A 68 -1.78 -9.41 18.43
C ALA A 68 -3.18 -9.05 18.96
N GLY A 69 -4.26 -9.49 18.27
CA GLY A 69 -5.63 -9.29 18.72
C GLY A 69 -6.67 -9.49 17.61
N GLN A 70 -7.83 -8.87 17.77
CA GLN A 70 -8.90 -8.93 16.77
C GLN A 70 -8.70 -7.85 15.70
N ILE A 71 -8.64 -8.25 14.43
CA ILE A 71 -8.71 -7.31 13.30
C ILE A 71 -10.12 -6.72 13.26
N ALA A 72 -10.22 -5.39 13.29
CA ALA A 72 -11.48 -4.67 13.15
C ALA A 72 -11.87 -4.55 11.67
N GLU A 73 -10.97 -4.01 10.85
CA GLU A 73 -11.18 -3.81 9.42
C GLU A 73 -9.85 -3.81 8.67
N VAL A 74 -9.90 -4.14 7.37
CA VAL A 74 -8.78 -3.95 6.44
C VAL A 74 -9.21 -3.04 5.32
N LYS A 75 -8.42 -1.98 5.05
CA LYS A 75 -8.68 -1.03 3.97
C LYS A 75 -7.65 -1.22 2.87
N ILE A 76 -8.12 -1.34 1.64
CA ILE A 76 -7.28 -1.50 0.45
C ILE A 76 -7.47 -0.28 -0.44
N LEU A 77 -6.38 0.38 -0.79
CA LEU A 77 -6.35 1.45 -1.78
C LEU A 77 -5.57 0.92 -2.98
N ALA A 78 -6.06 1.13 -4.20
CA ALA A 78 -5.30 0.76 -5.40
C ALA A 78 -5.38 1.84 -6.47
N TRP A 79 -4.27 1.95 -7.21
CA TRP A 79 -4.09 2.84 -8.35
C TRP A 79 -3.99 2.04 -9.65
N SER A 80 -4.18 2.72 -10.77
CA SER A 80 -3.88 2.21 -12.12
C SER A 80 -2.36 2.31 -12.38
N ASP A 81 -1.91 2.07 -13.61
CA ASP A 81 -0.50 2.27 -13.99
C ASP A 81 -0.12 3.73 -14.20
N LYS A 82 -1.10 4.64 -14.14
CA LYS A 82 -0.84 6.06 -14.29
C LYS A 82 -0.43 6.66 -12.96
N GLU A 83 0.53 7.56 -13.05
CA GLU A 83 0.98 8.35 -11.92
C GLU A 83 -0.16 9.19 -11.35
N TYR A 84 -0.06 9.40 -10.04
CA TYR A 84 -0.97 10.20 -9.27
C TYR A 84 -0.27 11.53 -8.94
N PRO A 85 -0.95 12.68 -9.00
CA PRO A 85 -2.18 12.93 -9.73
C PRO A 85 -1.89 12.91 -11.24
N SER A 86 -2.85 12.50 -12.07
CA SER A 86 -2.68 12.61 -13.53
C SER A 86 -2.73 14.08 -13.95
N THR A 87 -1.67 14.54 -14.63
CA THR A 87 -1.54 15.90 -15.18
C THR A 87 -2.63 16.28 -16.20
N SER A 88 -3.34 15.30 -16.78
CA SER A 88 -4.25 15.50 -17.91
C SER A 88 -5.74 15.27 -17.61
N GLY A 89 -6.16 15.23 -16.34
CA GLY A 89 -7.57 14.98 -15.98
C GLY A 89 -7.99 13.50 -15.98
N LYS A 90 -9.31 13.26 -15.88
CA LYS A 90 -9.98 11.98 -15.51
C LYS A 90 -9.28 10.72 -16.06
N GLN A 91 -9.09 9.74 -15.18
CA GLN A 91 -8.56 8.41 -15.52
C GLN A 91 -9.45 7.70 -16.56
N SER A 92 -8.85 6.88 -17.44
CA SER A 92 -9.63 6.18 -18.47
C SER A 92 -10.47 5.06 -17.85
N ARG A 93 -11.45 4.55 -18.60
CA ARG A 93 -12.28 3.41 -18.12
C ARG A 93 -11.42 2.17 -17.87
N GLU A 94 -10.37 1.99 -18.64
CA GLU A 94 -9.40 0.89 -18.54
C GLU A 94 -8.56 1.03 -17.25
N ASP A 95 -8.12 2.25 -16.93
CA ASP A 95 -7.40 2.54 -15.68
C ASP A 95 -8.27 2.24 -14.46
N VAL A 96 -9.52 2.71 -14.49
CA VAL A 96 -10.51 2.45 -13.43
C VAL A 96 -10.76 0.96 -13.27
N LYS A 97 -10.90 0.22 -14.37
CA LYS A 97 -11.08 -1.24 -14.37
C LYS A 97 -9.85 -1.96 -13.81
N LEU A 98 -8.64 -1.54 -14.17
CA LEU A 98 -7.40 -2.14 -13.70
C LEU A 98 -7.25 -1.98 -12.18
N ALA A 99 -7.45 -0.76 -11.68
CA ALA A 99 -7.44 -0.50 -10.24
C ALA A 99 -8.52 -1.32 -9.50
N LYS A 100 -9.73 -1.42 -10.06
CA LYS A 100 -10.79 -2.26 -9.51
C LYS A 100 -10.43 -3.75 -9.51
N LYS A 101 -9.74 -4.24 -10.54
CA LYS A 101 -9.27 -5.63 -10.60
C LYS A 101 -8.22 -5.90 -9.52
N ARG A 102 -7.27 -4.98 -9.32
CA ARG A 102 -6.28 -5.04 -8.22
C ARG A 102 -6.95 -5.12 -6.86
N LEU A 103 -7.92 -4.25 -6.58
CA LEU A 103 -8.70 -4.29 -5.35
C LEU A 103 -9.41 -5.64 -5.15
N SER A 104 -10.02 -6.17 -6.22
CA SER A 104 -10.74 -7.45 -6.18
C SER A 104 -9.80 -8.62 -5.88
N ASP A 105 -8.64 -8.67 -6.52
CA ASP A 105 -7.68 -9.76 -6.36
C ASP A 105 -7.09 -9.76 -4.94
N VAL A 106 -6.72 -8.58 -4.42
CA VAL A 106 -6.24 -8.42 -3.03
C VAL A 106 -7.33 -8.76 -2.02
N LYS A 107 -8.56 -8.25 -2.20
CA LYS A 107 -9.69 -8.55 -1.32
C LYS A 107 -10.01 -10.04 -1.27
N SER A 108 -9.98 -10.70 -2.43
CA SER A 108 -10.26 -12.14 -2.52
C SER A 108 -9.21 -12.96 -1.78
N PHE A 109 -7.93 -12.57 -1.92
CA PHE A 109 -6.84 -13.19 -1.18
C PHE A 109 -7.02 -13.03 0.35
N LEU A 110 -7.29 -11.81 0.82
CA LEU A 110 -7.49 -11.53 2.25
C LEU A 110 -8.71 -12.25 2.84
N LYS A 111 -9.80 -12.37 2.07
CA LYS A 111 -10.96 -13.19 2.47
C LYS A 111 -10.60 -14.66 2.63
N GLY A 112 -9.72 -15.19 1.77
CA GLY A 112 -9.16 -16.54 1.91
C GLY A 112 -8.39 -16.74 3.22
N LEU A 113 -7.84 -15.66 3.78
CA LEU A 113 -7.19 -15.63 5.10
C LEU A 113 -8.16 -15.37 6.27
N ARG A 114 -9.47 -15.45 6.02
CA ARG A 114 -10.55 -15.23 7.01
C ARG A 114 -10.63 -13.80 7.56
N VAL A 115 -10.17 -12.81 6.81
CA VAL A 115 -10.46 -11.40 7.11
C VAL A 115 -11.89 -11.09 6.66
N SER A 116 -12.78 -10.83 7.61
CA SER A 116 -14.22 -10.65 7.35
C SER A 116 -14.55 -9.26 6.81
N ASP A 117 -13.95 -8.21 7.37
CA ASP A 117 -14.21 -6.83 6.99
C ASP A 117 -13.08 -6.26 6.13
N VAL A 118 -13.37 -6.07 4.85
CA VAL A 118 -12.42 -5.57 3.85
C VAL A 118 -13.07 -4.49 2.99
N ALA A 119 -12.70 -3.23 3.26
CA ALA A 119 -13.09 -2.07 2.49
C ALA A 119 -12.09 -1.80 1.36
N THR A 120 -12.60 -1.39 0.20
CA THR A 120 -11.80 -1.17 -1.01
C THR A 120 -12.07 0.21 -1.57
N TYR A 121 -11.01 0.93 -1.92
CA TYR A 121 -11.08 2.30 -2.41
C TYR A 121 -10.29 2.43 -3.71
N ASN A 122 -10.99 2.77 -4.79
CA ASN A 122 -10.39 2.96 -6.09
C ASN A 122 -9.84 4.38 -6.21
N MET A 123 -8.52 4.53 -6.21
CA MET A 123 -7.87 5.85 -6.19
C MET A 123 -7.90 6.55 -7.55
N THR A 124 -8.36 5.85 -8.61
CA THR A 124 -8.63 6.45 -9.91
C THR A 124 -9.95 7.26 -9.93
N GLU A 125 -10.86 7.01 -8.98
CA GLU A 125 -12.19 7.62 -8.90
C GLU A 125 -12.22 8.84 -7.96
N ARG A 126 -11.30 9.80 -8.17
CA ARG A 126 -11.33 11.08 -7.44
C ARG A 126 -12.64 11.84 -7.70
N PRO A 127 -13.18 12.61 -6.73
CA PRO A 127 -12.75 12.77 -5.32
C PRO A 127 -13.39 11.76 -4.35
N ASN A 128 -14.32 10.93 -4.83
CA ASN A 128 -15.23 10.13 -4.01
C ASN A 128 -14.52 9.09 -3.11
N ALA A 129 -13.42 8.49 -3.59
CA ALA A 129 -12.75 7.42 -2.86
C ALA A 129 -12.04 7.91 -1.59
N LEU A 130 -11.43 9.10 -1.63
CA LEU A 130 -10.75 9.70 -0.48
C LEU A 130 -11.74 10.20 0.57
N GLN A 131 -12.81 10.86 0.14
CA GLN A 131 -13.87 11.30 1.04
C GLN A 131 -14.45 10.10 1.82
N LYS A 132 -14.71 8.98 1.13
CA LYS A 132 -15.15 7.74 1.79
C LYS A 132 -14.12 7.19 2.76
N LEU A 133 -12.83 7.25 2.43
CA LEU A 133 -11.76 6.82 3.33
C LEU A 133 -11.77 7.63 4.63
N PHE A 134 -11.82 8.96 4.54
CA PHE A 134 -11.78 9.85 5.70
C PHE A 134 -13.09 9.89 6.49
N HIS A 135 -14.26 9.75 5.85
CA HIS A 135 -15.54 9.69 6.56
C HIS A 135 -15.69 8.44 7.43
N THR A 136 -15.02 7.33 7.08
CA THR A 136 -15.00 6.13 7.93
C THR A 136 -14.09 6.25 9.16
N GLN A 137 -13.37 7.36 9.29
CA GLN A 137 -12.37 7.59 10.33
C GLN A 137 -12.87 8.65 11.33
N THR A 138 -13.66 8.23 12.31
CA THR A 138 -14.53 9.18 13.03
C THR A 138 -13.87 9.97 14.17
N GLU A 139 -12.61 9.75 14.54
CA GLU A 139 -12.01 10.50 15.68
C GLU A 139 -10.55 10.95 15.49
N LYS A 140 -9.63 10.05 15.11
CA LYS A 140 -8.20 10.41 15.01
C LYS A 140 -7.93 11.36 13.84
N VAL A 141 -8.54 11.10 12.69
CA VAL A 141 -8.40 11.92 11.49
C VAL A 141 -9.01 13.30 11.69
N LYS A 142 -10.14 13.40 12.40
CA LYS A 142 -10.75 14.70 12.70
C LYS A 142 -9.78 15.60 13.46
N LYS A 143 -9.11 15.07 14.48
CA LYS A 143 -8.12 15.81 15.27
C LYS A 143 -6.84 16.16 14.50
N THR A 144 -6.33 15.27 13.64
CA THR A 144 -5.16 15.58 12.80
C THR A 144 -5.48 16.49 11.62
N THR A 145 -6.70 16.45 11.08
CA THR A 145 -7.15 17.35 9.99
C THR A 145 -7.45 18.75 10.53
N GLU A 146 -8.03 18.85 11.74
CA GLU A 146 -8.19 20.13 12.45
C GLU A 146 -6.84 20.74 12.84
N MET A 147 -5.88 19.91 13.28
CA MET A 147 -4.54 20.36 13.67
C MET A 147 -3.63 20.71 12.48
N ALA A 148 -3.86 20.11 11.31
CA ALA A 148 -3.13 20.42 10.08
C ALA A 148 -3.67 21.64 9.31
N GLY A 149 -4.78 22.26 9.75
CA GLY A 149 -5.37 23.45 9.14
C GLY A 149 -5.87 23.27 7.69
N ALA A 150 -5.75 22.07 7.13
CA ALA A 150 -6.04 21.76 5.74
C ALA A 150 -7.15 20.72 5.70
N ALA A 151 -8.39 21.18 5.51
CA ALA A 151 -9.35 20.32 4.83
C ALA A 151 -8.71 19.91 3.50
N PRO A 152 -8.60 18.61 3.17
CA PRO A 152 -7.94 18.18 1.96
C PRO A 152 -8.67 18.78 0.75
N THR A 153 -8.10 19.84 0.19
CA THR A 153 -8.56 20.42 -1.07
C THR A 153 -8.14 19.47 -2.19
N ALA A 154 -8.89 19.49 -3.29
CA ALA A 154 -8.75 18.55 -4.40
C ALA A 154 -7.31 18.48 -4.98
N ASP A 155 -6.45 19.45 -4.69
CA ASP A 155 -5.10 19.57 -5.24
C ASP A 155 -3.98 19.23 -4.25
N GLN A 156 -4.29 18.99 -2.95
CA GLN A 156 -3.31 18.62 -1.93
C GLN A 156 -3.75 17.35 -1.21
N THR A 157 -3.54 16.20 -1.85
CA THR A 157 -3.55 14.91 -1.17
C THR A 157 -2.29 14.76 -0.32
N GLY A 158 -2.17 15.57 0.74
CA GLY A 158 -0.97 15.66 1.59
C GLY A 158 -0.71 14.46 2.51
N LEU A 159 -1.56 13.42 2.46
CA LEU A 159 -1.35 12.21 3.24
C LEU A 159 -0.62 11.12 2.46
N PHE A 160 -0.97 10.91 1.19
CA PHE A 160 -0.33 9.92 0.35
C PHE A 160 0.41 10.65 -0.74
N ASP A 161 1.71 10.86 -0.55
CA ASP A 161 2.52 11.65 -1.49
C ASP A 161 2.35 11.15 -2.92
N ASN A 162 1.92 12.08 -3.77
CA ASN A 162 1.19 11.72 -4.98
C ASN A 162 2.12 11.07 -6.00
N GLU A 163 3.37 11.51 -6.06
CA GLU A 163 4.32 11.33 -7.17
C GLU A 163 4.88 9.91 -7.37
N ALA A 164 4.34 8.86 -6.73
CA ALA A 164 4.88 7.50 -6.94
C ALA A 164 3.89 6.35 -6.69
N GLN A 165 2.58 6.57 -6.91
CA GLN A 165 1.55 5.56 -6.62
C GLN A 165 1.11 4.75 -7.86
N ALA A 166 1.70 5.01 -9.02
CA ALA A 166 1.49 4.20 -10.22
C ALA A 166 1.78 2.72 -9.94
N SER A 167 0.87 1.85 -10.38
CA SER A 167 0.98 0.41 -10.22
C SER A 167 1.00 -0.09 -8.79
N LYS A 168 0.51 0.69 -7.81
CA LYS A 168 0.53 0.29 -6.40
C LYS A 168 -0.84 -0.06 -5.83
N SER A 169 -0.80 -0.81 -4.74
CA SER A 169 -1.89 -0.94 -3.77
C SER A 169 -1.35 -0.84 -2.36
N ILE A 170 -2.07 -0.15 -1.49
CA ILE A 170 -1.78 -0.07 -0.05
C ILE A 170 -2.84 -0.88 0.68
N VAL A 171 -2.40 -1.78 1.55
CA VAL A 171 -3.24 -2.56 2.46
C VAL A 171 -2.97 -2.08 3.87
N MET A 172 -4.02 -1.60 4.54
CA MET A 172 -3.96 -1.08 5.91
C MET A 172 -4.82 -1.98 6.81
N ILE A 173 -4.22 -2.49 7.89
CA ILE A 173 -4.88 -3.35 8.86
C ILE A 173 -5.16 -2.53 10.12
N PHE A 174 -6.42 -2.50 10.54
CA PHE A 174 -6.87 -1.81 11.74
C PHE A 174 -7.27 -2.85 12.79
N MET A 175 -6.72 -2.70 13.99
CA MET A 175 -7.05 -3.56 15.12
C MET A 175 -8.22 -2.99 15.91
N LYS A 176 -9.03 -3.88 16.48
CA LYS A 176 -10.07 -3.50 17.44
C LYS A 176 -9.39 -2.97 18.70
N LYS A 177 -9.78 -1.77 19.14
CA LYS A 177 -9.33 -1.20 20.42
C LYS A 177 -10.08 -1.82 21.58
#